data_AF-A0A2W1AQ88-F1
#
_entry.id   AF-A0A2W1AQ88-F1
#
_cell.length_a   1.000
_cell.length_b   1.000
_cell.length_c   1.000
_cell.angle_alpha   90.00
_cell.angle_beta   90.00
_cell.angle_gamma   90.00
#
_symmetry.space_group_name_H-M   'P 1'
#
loop_
_entity.id
_entity.type
_entity.pdbx_description
1 polymer ?
#
loop_
_entity_poly.entity_id
_entity_poly.type
_entity_poly.pdbx_seq_one_letter_code
_entity_poly.pdbx_strand_id
1 'polypeptide(L)'
;MKLAEEVGRELAARGATVVCGGLGGVMEAVCRGAKEAGGVTIGILPGSDPDVANQWVDYPICTGMGYARNVIVVRASRAVIAIDGAYGTLSEIGHALGDSIPTIGLFTWDISINGQPDTSIIRANSAVEAVDLALTAALQPKPE
;
A
#
# COMPACT_ATOMS: atom_id res chain seq x y z
N MET A 1 -8.20 -9.91 -6.15
CA MET A 1 -9.00 -9.68 -4.92
C MET A 1 -8.57 -10.58 -3.77
N LYS A 2 -8.67 -11.92 -3.85
CA LYS A 2 -8.24 -12.81 -2.75
C LYS A 2 -6.81 -12.55 -2.24
N LEU A 3 -5.86 -12.33 -3.14
CA LEU A 3 -4.47 -12.03 -2.78
C LEU A 3 -4.34 -10.75 -1.91
N ALA A 4 -5.11 -9.71 -2.24
CA ALA A 4 -5.10 -8.46 -1.49
C ALA A 4 -5.78 -8.62 -0.12
N GLU A 5 -6.87 -9.38 -0.04
CA GLU A 5 -7.49 -9.75 1.24
C GLU A 5 -6.49 -10.52 2.12
N GLU A 6 -5.74 -11.46 1.54
CA GLU A 6 -4.71 -12.21 2.27
C GLU A 6 -3.59 -11.30 2.79
N VAL A 7 -3.08 -10.36 1.97
CA VAL A 7 -2.11 -9.35 2.42
C VAL A 7 -2.64 -8.57 3.62
N GLY A 8 -3.90 -8.09 3.55
CA GLY A 8 -4.53 -7.37 4.65
C GLY A 8 -4.60 -8.18 5.93
N ARG A 9 -5.01 -9.46 5.81
CA ARG A 9 -5.10 -10.40 6.93
C ARG A 9 -3.74 -10.65 7.59
N GLU A 10 -2.72 -10.90 6.77
CA GLU A 10 -1.35 -11.16 7.22
C GLU A 10 -0.72 -9.94 7.90
N LEU A 11 -0.97 -8.73 7.40
CA LEU A 11 -0.54 -7.47 8.02
C LEU A 11 -1.17 -7.29 9.41
N ALA A 12 -2.50 -7.43 9.50
CA ALA A 12 -3.23 -7.28 10.75
C ALA A 12 -2.84 -8.33 11.79
N ALA A 13 -2.68 -9.59 11.38
CA ALA A 13 -2.24 -10.68 12.26
C ALA A 13 -0.86 -10.44 12.88
N ARG A 14 0.00 -9.63 12.23
CA ARG A 14 1.33 -9.23 12.70
C ARG A 14 1.34 -7.84 13.37
N GLY A 15 0.17 -7.28 13.65
CA GLY A 15 0.02 -6.00 14.37
C GLY A 15 0.29 -4.75 13.53
N ALA A 16 0.35 -4.87 12.20
CA ALA A 16 0.51 -3.72 11.32
C ALA A 16 -0.83 -3.01 11.06
N THR A 17 -0.79 -1.69 10.96
CA THR A 17 -1.91 -0.88 10.48
C THR A 17 -1.89 -0.81 8.95
N VAL A 18 -3.04 -0.96 8.31
CA VAL A 18 -3.18 -0.79 6.86
C VAL A 18 -3.50 0.66 6.55
N VAL A 19 -2.69 1.28 5.69
CA VAL A 19 -2.96 2.59 5.09
C VAL A 19 -3.13 2.42 3.59
N CYS A 20 -4.21 2.96 3.01
CA CYS A 20 -4.45 2.91 1.57
C CYS A 20 -5.25 4.14 1.10
N GLY A 21 -5.60 4.21 -0.19
CA GLY A 21 -6.44 5.29 -0.75
C GLY A 21 -7.94 5.20 -0.41
N GLY A 22 -8.36 4.15 0.32
CA GLY A 22 -9.69 4.05 0.93
C GLY A 22 -10.89 3.80 0.00
N LEU A 23 -10.70 3.67 -1.31
CA LEU A 23 -11.79 3.38 -2.26
C LEU A 23 -11.97 1.87 -2.50
N GLY A 24 -12.62 1.49 -3.60
CA GLY A 24 -12.88 0.09 -4.00
C GLY A 24 -11.66 -0.69 -4.50
N GLY A 25 -11.90 -1.92 -4.95
CA GLY A 25 -10.90 -2.76 -5.64
C GLY A 25 -9.85 -3.34 -4.69
N VAL A 26 -8.56 -3.21 -5.05
CA VAL A 26 -7.45 -3.71 -4.21
C VAL A 26 -7.50 -3.11 -2.80
N MET A 27 -7.79 -1.80 -2.69
CA MET A 27 -7.84 -1.09 -1.41
C MET A 27 -8.93 -1.65 -0.49
N GLU A 28 -10.13 -1.85 -1.03
CA GLU A 28 -11.24 -2.48 -0.31
C GLU A 28 -10.90 -3.91 0.12
N ALA A 29 -10.29 -4.69 -0.77
CA ALA A 29 -9.87 -6.06 -0.48
C ALA A 29 -8.84 -6.12 0.67
N VAL A 30 -7.78 -5.30 0.64
CA VAL A 30 -6.80 -5.24 1.73
C VAL A 30 -7.46 -4.79 3.04
N CYS A 31 -8.31 -3.75 3.01
CA CYS A 31 -9.02 -3.27 4.19
C CYS A 31 -9.90 -4.38 4.79
N ARG A 32 -10.69 -5.07 3.95
CA ARG A 32 -11.51 -6.20 4.39
C ARG A 32 -10.70 -7.28 5.09
N GLY A 33 -9.61 -7.73 4.46
CA GLY A 33 -8.75 -8.76 5.03
C GLY A 33 -8.17 -8.37 6.38
N ALA A 34 -7.73 -7.11 6.50
CA ALA A 34 -7.25 -6.57 7.77
C ALA A 34 -8.35 -6.50 8.83
N LYS A 35 -9.55 -6.02 8.47
CA LYS A 35 -10.70 -5.97 9.38
C LYS A 35 -11.13 -7.34 9.88
N GLU A 36 -11.16 -8.34 9.01
CA GLU A 36 -11.49 -9.73 9.37
C GLU A 36 -10.50 -10.31 10.40
N ALA A 37 -9.25 -9.84 10.42
CA ALA A 37 -8.23 -10.20 11.41
C ALA A 37 -8.16 -9.25 12.63
N GLY A 38 -9.12 -8.32 12.78
CA GLY A 38 -9.16 -7.38 13.90
C GLY A 38 -8.15 -6.22 13.79
N GLY A 39 -7.59 -5.98 12.62
CA GLY A 39 -6.66 -4.88 12.35
C GLY A 39 -7.33 -3.52 12.20
N VAL A 40 -6.49 -2.48 12.15
CA VAL A 40 -6.88 -1.08 11.92
C VAL A 40 -6.63 -0.70 10.47
N THR A 41 -7.58 0.01 9.87
CA THR A 41 -7.51 0.48 8.48
C THR A 41 -7.70 2.01 8.40
N ILE A 42 -6.82 2.68 7.66
CA ILE A 42 -6.85 4.12 7.42
C ILE A 42 -6.98 4.36 5.91
N GLY A 43 -8.01 5.12 5.50
CA GLY A 43 -8.27 5.45 4.11
C GLY A 43 -7.99 6.91 3.82
N ILE A 44 -6.95 7.21 3.02
CA ILE A 44 -6.62 8.58 2.60
C ILE A 44 -7.39 8.89 1.31
N LEU A 45 -8.51 9.59 1.43
CA LEU A 45 -9.46 9.78 0.35
C LEU A 45 -9.09 10.95 -0.56
N PRO A 46 -9.33 10.87 -1.88
CA PRO A 46 -9.06 11.95 -2.82
C PRO A 46 -10.05 13.13 -2.70
N GLY A 47 -11.25 12.87 -2.17
CA GLY A 47 -12.33 13.86 -2.02
C GLY A 47 -12.48 14.39 -0.60
N SER A 48 -13.57 15.13 -0.38
CA SER A 48 -13.93 15.74 0.90
C SER A 48 -15.04 15.01 1.65
N ASP A 49 -15.64 13.99 1.02
CA ASP A 49 -16.76 13.22 1.57
C ASP A 49 -16.25 11.91 2.20
N PRO A 50 -16.41 11.71 3.52
CA PRO A 50 -15.98 10.48 4.19
C PRO A 50 -16.81 9.26 3.81
N ASP A 51 -18.06 9.42 3.36
CA ASP A 51 -18.96 8.32 3.03
C ASP A 51 -18.56 7.61 1.73
N VAL A 52 -17.62 8.18 0.97
CA VAL A 52 -17.01 7.58 -0.22
C VAL A 52 -16.00 6.49 0.13
N ALA A 53 -15.52 6.42 1.38
CA ALA A 53 -14.65 5.34 1.82
C ALA A 53 -15.33 3.98 1.68
N ASN A 54 -14.55 2.94 1.37
CA ASN A 54 -15.07 1.58 1.45
C ASN A 54 -15.46 1.23 2.90
N GLN A 55 -16.44 0.36 3.05
CA GLN A 55 -17.05 0.00 4.34
C GLN A 55 -16.08 -0.59 5.39
N TRP A 56 -14.87 -0.98 4.96
CA TRP A 56 -13.86 -1.61 5.81
C TRP A 56 -12.80 -0.61 6.31
N VAL A 57 -12.94 0.68 6.01
CA VAL A 57 -12.08 1.75 6.54
C VAL A 57 -12.58 2.18 7.93
N ASP A 58 -11.70 2.12 8.93
CA ASP A 58 -12.01 2.65 10.28
C ASP A 58 -11.90 4.17 10.34
N TYR A 59 -10.86 4.71 9.70
CA TYR A 59 -10.51 6.13 9.77
C TYR A 59 -10.38 6.73 8.37
N PRO A 60 -11.44 7.33 7.82
CA PRO A 60 -11.36 8.08 6.57
C PRO A 60 -10.69 9.45 6.79
N ILE A 61 -9.65 9.74 6.01
CA ILE A 61 -8.96 11.03 5.97
C ILE A 61 -9.28 11.72 4.65
N CYS A 62 -10.21 12.67 4.68
CA CYS A 62 -10.66 13.41 3.51
C CYS A 62 -9.66 14.51 3.14
N THR A 63 -8.97 14.38 2.00
CA THR A 63 -7.91 15.33 1.61
C THR A 63 -8.38 16.42 0.65
N GLY A 64 -9.36 16.14 -0.21
CA GLY A 64 -9.72 17.02 -1.34
C GLY A 64 -8.60 17.21 -2.37
N MET A 65 -7.56 16.37 -2.38
CA MET A 65 -6.36 16.55 -3.20
C MET A 65 -6.36 15.75 -4.50
N GLY A 66 -7.43 15.03 -4.84
CA GLY A 66 -7.45 14.17 -6.03
C GLY A 66 -6.30 13.16 -5.99
N TYR A 67 -5.54 13.04 -7.09
CA TYR A 67 -4.36 12.16 -7.14
C TYR A 67 -3.16 12.67 -6.33
N ALA A 68 -3.08 13.95 -5.98
CA ALA A 68 -1.96 14.47 -5.21
C ALA A 68 -1.90 13.88 -3.79
N ARG A 69 -2.99 13.28 -3.29
CA ARG A 69 -3.00 12.53 -2.02
C ARG A 69 -2.11 11.29 -2.03
N ASN A 70 -1.71 10.78 -3.20
CA ASN A 70 -0.92 9.54 -3.30
C ASN A 70 0.39 9.62 -2.50
N VAL A 71 1.04 10.80 -2.49
CA VAL A 71 2.23 11.02 -1.66
C VAL A 71 1.94 10.88 -0.17
N ILE A 72 0.74 11.26 0.29
CA ILE A 72 0.34 11.11 1.70
C ILE A 72 0.18 9.64 2.07
N VAL A 73 -0.40 8.82 1.18
CA VAL A 73 -0.54 7.37 1.39
C VAL A 73 0.82 6.71 1.59
N VAL A 74 1.77 7.05 0.72
CA VAL A 74 3.13 6.55 0.77
C VAL A 74 3.85 7.03 2.03
N ARG A 75 3.84 8.34 2.31
CA ARG A 75 4.54 8.96 3.45
C ARG A 75 3.98 8.57 4.81
N ALA A 76 2.72 8.16 4.89
CA ALA A 76 2.12 7.63 6.11
C ALA A 76 2.61 6.21 6.46
N SER A 77 3.38 5.57 5.58
CA SER A 77 3.80 4.17 5.70
C SER A 77 5.30 4.03 5.97
N ARG A 78 5.69 2.95 6.66
CA ARG A 78 7.10 2.56 6.85
C ARG A 78 7.65 1.70 5.72
N ALA A 79 6.76 1.00 5.01
CA ALA A 79 7.01 0.22 3.79
C ALA A 79 5.72 0.20 2.97
N VAL A 80 5.81 -0.02 1.66
CA VAL A 80 4.67 -0.07 0.73
C VAL A 80 4.63 -1.43 0.05
N ILE A 81 3.43 -2.03 -0.06
CA ILE A 81 3.19 -3.20 -0.89
C ILE A 81 2.34 -2.76 -2.09
N ALA A 82 2.94 -2.70 -3.26
CA ALA A 82 2.26 -2.41 -4.51
C ALA A 82 1.68 -3.69 -5.12
N ILE A 83 0.36 -3.73 -5.27
CA ILE A 83 -0.39 -4.86 -5.81
C ILE A 83 -1.10 -4.42 -7.09
N ASP A 84 -1.04 -5.25 -8.14
CA ASP A 84 -1.64 -4.97 -9.45
C ASP A 84 -1.01 -3.77 -10.19
N GLY A 85 -1.51 -3.41 -11.38
CA GLY A 85 -0.82 -2.56 -12.35
C GLY A 85 -1.52 -1.25 -12.75
N ALA A 86 -2.36 -0.65 -11.91
CA ALA A 86 -3.01 0.63 -12.27
C ALA A 86 -2.01 1.82 -12.25
N TYR A 87 -2.30 2.90 -12.98
CA TYR A 87 -1.44 4.10 -13.01
C TYR A 87 -1.33 4.82 -11.66
N GLY A 88 -2.38 4.76 -10.84
CA GLY A 88 -2.32 5.25 -9.46
C GLY A 88 -1.25 4.52 -8.65
N THR A 89 -1.18 3.19 -8.80
CA THR A 89 -0.14 2.35 -8.18
C THR A 89 1.25 2.75 -8.68
N LEU A 90 1.43 3.00 -9.98
CA LEU A 90 2.72 3.47 -10.52
C LEU A 90 3.17 4.80 -9.92
N SER A 91 2.23 5.74 -9.73
CA SER A 91 2.52 7.02 -9.06
C SER A 91 2.96 6.82 -7.60
N GLU A 92 2.29 5.95 -6.86
CA GLU A 92 2.66 5.63 -5.47
C GLU A 92 4.03 4.93 -5.39
N ILE A 93 4.34 4.01 -6.32
CA ILE A 93 5.67 3.41 -6.45
C ILE A 93 6.73 4.50 -6.67
N GLY A 94 6.50 5.44 -7.60
CA GLY A 94 7.44 6.52 -7.87
C GLY A 94 7.72 7.39 -6.64
N HIS A 95 6.67 7.76 -5.89
CA HIS A 95 6.83 8.49 -4.62
C HIS A 95 7.61 7.66 -3.58
N ALA A 96 7.30 6.37 -3.44
CA ALA A 96 7.94 5.52 -2.45
C ALA A 96 9.44 5.35 -2.72
N LEU A 97 9.80 5.08 -3.98
CA LEU A 97 11.21 4.98 -4.40
C LEU A 97 11.94 6.32 -4.23
N GLY A 98 11.31 7.43 -4.62
CA GLY A 98 11.89 8.77 -4.46
C GLY A 98 12.18 9.14 -3.00
N ASP A 99 11.31 8.72 -2.07
CA ASP A 99 11.45 8.95 -0.63
C ASP A 99 12.23 7.84 0.10
N SER A 100 12.83 6.91 -0.63
CA SER A 100 13.56 5.75 -0.07
C SER A 100 12.71 4.93 0.92
N ILE A 101 11.40 4.82 0.64
CA ILE A 101 10.49 3.96 1.40
C ILE A 101 10.55 2.56 0.77
N PRO A 102 10.82 1.49 1.56
CA PRO A 102 10.87 0.13 1.05
C PRO A 102 9.61 -0.21 0.26
N THR A 103 9.80 -0.64 -1.00
CA THR A 103 8.71 -0.90 -1.94
C THR A 103 8.72 -2.36 -2.35
N ILE A 104 7.69 -3.09 -1.94
CA ILE A 104 7.50 -4.50 -2.26
C ILE A 104 6.50 -4.58 -3.42
N GLY A 105 6.89 -5.22 -4.52
CA GLY A 105 6.03 -5.45 -5.66
C GLY A 105 5.44 -6.86 -5.63
N LEU A 106 4.12 -6.96 -5.62
CA LEU A 106 3.37 -8.21 -5.65
C LEU A 106 2.45 -8.22 -6.88
N PHE A 107 2.90 -8.88 -7.95
CA PHE A 107 2.24 -8.89 -9.27
C PHE A 107 1.86 -7.48 -9.76
N THR A 108 2.85 -6.58 -9.76
CA THR A 108 2.70 -5.15 -10.10
C THR A 108 3.67 -4.76 -11.23
N TRP A 109 3.80 -3.46 -11.48
CA TRP A 109 4.69 -2.86 -12.47
C TRP A 109 6.14 -3.36 -12.42
N ASP A 110 6.71 -3.53 -13.60
CA ASP A 110 8.16 -3.54 -13.85
C ASP A 110 8.61 -2.16 -14.32
N ILE A 111 9.73 -1.69 -13.76
CA ILE A 111 10.32 -0.40 -14.11
C ILE A 111 11.66 -0.65 -14.78
N SER A 112 11.96 0.13 -15.82
CA SER A 112 13.28 0.16 -16.44
C SER A 112 13.76 1.59 -16.60
N ILE A 113 15.07 1.80 -16.44
CA ILE A 113 15.75 3.08 -16.62
C ILE A 113 16.70 2.93 -17.81
N ASN A 114 16.47 3.71 -18.87
CA ASN A 114 17.24 3.63 -20.11
C ASN A 114 17.33 2.20 -20.71
N GLY A 115 16.22 1.46 -20.63
CA GLY A 115 16.14 0.08 -21.11
C GLY A 115 16.80 -0.98 -20.22
N GLN A 116 17.38 -0.58 -19.08
CA GLN A 116 17.89 -1.51 -18.08
C GLN A 116 16.84 -1.73 -16.99
N PRO A 117 16.54 -2.98 -16.58
CA PRO A 117 15.64 -3.24 -15.46
C PRO A 117 16.09 -2.53 -14.19
N ASP A 118 15.16 -1.84 -13.54
CA ASP A 118 15.37 -1.27 -12.21
C ASP A 118 15.02 -2.32 -11.15
N THR A 119 15.91 -2.52 -10.18
CA THR A 119 15.78 -3.54 -9.13
C THR A 119 15.38 -2.95 -7.78
N SER A 120 14.93 -1.68 -7.74
CA SER A 120 14.58 -0.98 -6.50
C SER A 120 13.26 -1.48 -5.89
N ILE A 121 12.39 -2.11 -6.70
CA ILE A 121 11.20 -2.80 -6.21
C ILE A 121 11.59 -4.22 -5.78
N ILE A 122 11.42 -4.53 -4.49
CA ILE A 122 11.66 -5.86 -3.93
C ILE A 122 10.50 -6.77 -4.36
N ARG A 123 10.79 -7.85 -5.08
CA ARG A 123 9.74 -8.73 -5.64
C ARG A 123 9.29 -9.79 -4.65
N ALA A 124 7.97 -9.94 -4.54
CA ALA A 124 7.30 -11.00 -3.79
C ALA A 124 6.35 -11.79 -4.71
N ASN A 125 6.19 -13.08 -4.41
CA ASN A 125 5.39 -14.03 -5.19
C ASN A 125 4.15 -14.52 -4.44
N SER A 126 4.01 -14.15 -3.17
CA SER A 126 2.85 -14.49 -2.34
C SER A 126 2.51 -13.35 -1.38
N ALA A 127 1.30 -13.37 -0.82
CA ALA A 127 0.87 -12.41 0.19
C ALA A 127 1.76 -12.46 1.45
N VAL A 128 2.04 -13.67 1.94
CA VAL A 128 2.89 -13.91 3.11
C VAL A 128 4.30 -13.36 2.89
N GLU A 129 4.93 -13.71 1.77
CA GLU A 129 6.27 -13.21 1.42
C GLU A 129 6.28 -11.69 1.30
N ALA A 130 5.27 -11.08 0.69
CA ALA A 130 5.19 -9.64 0.56
C ALA A 130 5.11 -8.94 1.92
N VAL A 131 4.34 -9.50 2.86
CA VAL A 131 4.20 -8.98 4.22
C VAL A 131 5.48 -9.16 5.02
N ASP A 132 6.11 -10.33 4.96
CA ASP A 132 7.35 -10.59 5.68
C ASP A 132 8.49 -9.66 5.22
N LEU A 133 8.61 -9.45 3.90
CA LEU A 133 9.57 -8.49 3.33
C LEU A 133 9.26 -7.05 3.77
N ALA A 134 8.00 -6.63 3.70
CA ALA A 134 7.58 -5.28 4.08
C ALA A 134 7.86 -4.98 5.56
N LEU A 135 7.54 -5.92 6.46
CA LEU A 135 7.77 -5.75 7.90
C LEU A 135 9.26 -5.77 8.25
N THR A 136 10.02 -6.67 7.63
CA THR A 136 11.48 -6.73 7.81
C THR A 136 12.13 -5.42 7.38
N ALA A 137 11.75 -4.88 6.21
CA ALA A 137 12.29 -3.64 5.71
C ALA A 137 11.82 -2.42 6.53
N ALA A 138 10.57 -2.41 7.00
CA ALA A 138 10.03 -1.33 7.82
C ALA A 138 10.78 -1.13 9.15
N LEU A 139 11.39 -2.19 9.71
CA LEU A 139 12.16 -2.15 10.96
C LEU A 139 13.58 -1.63 10.79
N GLN A 140 14.09 -1.51 9.56
CA GLN A 140 15.41 -0.97 9.32
C GLN A 140 15.41 0.55 9.53
N PRO A 141 16.48 1.13 10.13
CA PRO A 141 16.62 2.56 10.23
C PRO A 141 16.67 3.17 8.81
N LYS A 142 15.96 4.28 8.60
CA LYS A 142 16.07 5.01 7.34
C LYS A 142 17.48 5.57 7.22
N PRO A 143 18.14 5.45 6.05
CA PRO A 143 19.38 6.18 5.79
C PRO A 143 19.10 7.68 5.90
N GLU A 144 20.03 8.41 6.53
CA GLU A 144 19.98 9.87 6.70
C GLU A 144 20.06 10.62 5.35
#